data_AF-A0A7C3SX49-F1
#
_entry.id   AF-A0A7C3SX49-F1
#
_cell.length_a   1.000
_cell.length_b   1.000
_cell.length_c   1.000
_cell.angle_alpha   90.00
_cell.angle_beta   90.00
_cell.angle_gamma   90.00
#
_symmetry.space_group_name_H-M   'P 1'
#
loop_
_entity.id
_entity.type
_entity.pdbx_description
1 polymer ?
#
loop_
_entity_poly.entity_id
_entity_poly.type
_entity_poly.pdbx_seq_one_letter_code
_entity_poly.pdbx_strand_id
1 'polypeptide(L)'
;MHVFPGGELEDGDCDPGWRRLCHEPSPDDLRRLCEDGTPPARARGLMVAGVRELFEEAGILLATRNPEETFFDPGKEDTLFREYRAKLRGGKLDFQDLVRDLGLRLALDRLVFFAHWITPEISPIRYDTRFFLAPAPAGQEPDHDRAETTSCLWVRPGEVLQLCAEGKFPLLPPTMANLHALSEFRDVREALVISRESEVPTILPRFDI
;
A
#
# COMPACT_ATOMS: atom_id res chain seq x y z
N MET A 1 -7.95 9.61 -13.99
CA MET A 1 -6.63 8.94 -13.93
C MET A 1 -6.76 7.86 -12.87
N HIS A 2 -6.18 6.68 -13.09
CA HIS A 2 -6.30 5.58 -12.14
C HIS A 2 -4.94 5.28 -11.51
N VAL A 3 -4.96 5.06 -10.20
CA VAL A 3 -3.78 4.84 -9.36
C VAL A 3 -4.07 3.73 -8.35
N PHE A 4 -3.01 3.16 -7.77
CA PHE A 4 -3.15 2.37 -6.55
C PHE A 4 -3.31 3.32 -5.34
N PRO A 5 -3.97 2.89 -4.25
CA PRO A 5 -4.02 3.65 -3.02
C PRO A 5 -2.62 4.00 -2.50
N GLY A 6 -2.44 5.22 -2.00
CA GLY A 6 -1.16 5.68 -1.49
C GLY A 6 -1.06 7.20 -1.43
N GLY A 7 -0.28 7.68 -0.46
CA GLY A 7 -0.09 9.09 -0.20
C GLY A 7 1.23 9.39 0.47
N GLU A 8 1.28 10.52 1.17
CA GLU A 8 2.49 11.02 1.80
C GLU A 8 2.77 10.29 3.11
N LEU A 9 4.06 10.20 3.46
CA LEU A 9 4.48 9.72 4.77
C LEU A 9 4.24 10.82 5.81
N GLU A 10 3.49 10.50 6.86
CA GLU A 10 3.21 11.42 7.96
C GLU A 10 4.12 11.14 9.18
N ASP A 11 4.28 12.13 10.06
CA ASP A 11 5.08 11.98 11.28
C ASP A 11 4.58 10.83 12.16
N GLY A 12 3.26 10.64 12.23
CA GLY A 12 2.61 9.57 12.98
C GLY A 12 2.95 8.16 12.45
N ASP A 13 3.27 8.01 11.17
CA ASP A 13 3.66 6.72 10.59
C ASP A 13 5.05 6.29 11.08
N CYS A 14 5.91 7.24 11.45
CA CYS A 14 7.27 6.99 11.94
C CYS A 14 7.34 6.83 13.47
N ASP A 15 6.22 6.93 14.17
CA ASP A 15 6.19 6.87 15.63
C ASP A 15 6.67 5.50 16.16
N PRO A 16 7.58 5.47 17.17
CA PRO A 16 8.16 4.22 17.67
C PRO A 16 7.15 3.28 18.34
N GLY A 17 5.97 3.78 18.72
CA GLY A 17 4.84 3.01 19.24
C GLY A 17 4.34 1.94 18.27
N TRP A 18 4.55 2.11 16.96
CA TRP A 18 4.23 1.10 15.96
C TRP A 18 4.87 -0.26 16.23
N ARG A 19 6.04 -0.32 16.87
CA ARG A 19 6.69 -1.59 17.27
C ARG A 19 5.78 -2.51 18.12
N ARG A 20 4.80 -1.94 18.82
CA ARG A 20 3.81 -2.70 19.62
C ARG A 20 2.51 -2.95 18.85
N LEU A 21 2.24 -2.16 17.81
CA LEU A 21 1.00 -2.16 17.04
C LEU A 21 1.16 -2.75 15.63
N CYS A 22 2.33 -3.31 15.30
CA CYS A 22 2.53 -4.07 14.08
C CYS A 22 3.25 -5.39 14.34
N HIS A 23 3.11 -6.32 13.41
CA HIS A 23 4.10 -7.36 13.17
C HIS A 23 5.28 -6.72 12.45
N GLU A 24 6.50 -7.05 12.89
CA GLU A 24 7.71 -6.50 12.29
C GLU A 24 7.79 -6.88 10.81
N PRO A 25 8.13 -5.95 9.90
CA PRO A 25 8.34 -6.32 8.51
C PRO A 25 9.46 -7.34 8.36
N SER A 26 9.48 -8.05 7.23
CA SER A 26 10.56 -8.97 6.92
C SER A 26 11.92 -8.27 7.04
N PRO A 27 12.94 -8.91 7.66
CA PRO A 27 14.29 -8.35 7.69
C PRO A 27 14.85 -8.04 6.30
N ASP A 28 14.47 -8.82 5.28
CA ASP A 28 14.89 -8.59 3.90
C ASP A 28 14.21 -7.36 3.29
N ASP A 29 12.90 -7.16 3.52
CA ASP A 29 12.20 -5.95 3.11
C ASP A 29 12.77 -4.71 3.79
N LEU A 30 13.01 -4.78 5.11
CA LEU A 30 13.63 -3.67 5.85
C LEU A 30 15.03 -3.36 5.33
N ARG A 31 15.86 -4.38 5.06
CA ARG A 31 17.19 -4.17 4.49
C ARG A 31 17.09 -3.46 3.14
N ARG A 32 16.27 -3.98 2.21
CA ARG A 32 16.08 -3.42 0.87
C ARG A 32 15.58 -1.98 0.91
N LEU A 33 14.59 -1.68 1.75
CA LEU A 33 14.08 -0.33 1.94
C LEU A 33 15.13 0.65 2.48
N CYS A 34 16.19 0.16 3.13
CA CYS A 34 17.28 0.99 3.67
C CYS A 34 18.49 1.11 2.72
N GLU A 35 18.48 0.45 1.55
CA GLU A 35 19.63 0.44 0.61
C GLU A 35 19.99 1.83 0.07
N ASP A 36 19.00 2.72 -0.02
CA ASP A 36 19.18 4.12 -0.43
C ASP A 36 19.58 5.06 0.73
N GLY A 37 19.86 4.49 1.91
CA GLY A 37 20.19 5.24 3.13
C GLY A 37 18.98 5.64 3.98
N THR A 38 17.76 5.23 3.62
CA THR A 38 16.56 5.43 4.44
C THR A 38 16.75 4.79 5.84
N PRO A 39 16.54 5.53 6.94
CA PRO A 39 16.66 4.96 8.28
C PRO A 39 15.61 3.85 8.55
N PRO A 40 15.92 2.81 9.35
CA PRO A 40 14.97 1.72 9.61
C PRO A 40 13.61 2.13 10.19
N ALA A 41 13.56 3.22 10.97
CA ALA A 41 12.31 3.77 11.48
C ALA A 41 11.45 4.34 10.34
N ARG A 42 12.07 5.06 9.40
CA ARG A 42 11.40 5.62 8.22
C ARG A 42 11.00 4.53 7.24
N ALA A 43 11.82 3.50 7.04
CA ALA A 43 11.49 2.33 6.21
C ALA A 43 10.20 1.64 6.69
N ARG A 44 10.08 1.42 8.01
CA ARG A 44 8.83 0.93 8.61
C ARG A 44 7.68 1.92 8.42
N GLY A 45 7.93 3.21 8.64
CA GLY A 45 6.94 4.26 8.46
C GLY A 45 6.35 4.27 7.05
N LEU A 46 7.17 4.06 6.01
CA LEU A 46 6.68 3.93 4.63
C LEU A 46 5.71 2.76 4.46
N MET A 47 5.95 1.63 5.12
CA MET A 47 5.03 0.49 5.10
C MET A 47 3.74 0.78 5.89
N VAL A 48 3.86 1.47 7.04
CA VAL A 48 2.70 1.92 7.83
C VAL A 48 1.83 2.88 7.02
N ALA A 49 2.44 3.89 6.39
CA ALA A 49 1.76 4.85 5.52
C ALA A 49 1.03 4.13 4.39
N GLY A 50 1.67 3.15 3.73
CA GLY A 50 1.01 2.35 2.70
C GLY A 50 -0.24 1.61 3.21
N VAL A 51 -0.23 1.11 4.44
CA VAL A 51 -1.42 0.46 5.05
C VAL A 51 -2.46 1.50 5.47
N ARG A 52 -2.04 2.66 6.00
CA ARG A 52 -2.93 3.76 6.38
C ARG A 52 -3.72 4.26 5.17
N GLU A 53 -3.02 4.63 4.11
CA GLU A 53 -3.60 5.17 2.87
C GLU A 53 -4.51 4.15 2.19
N LEU A 54 -4.11 2.87 2.16
CA LEU A 54 -4.96 1.79 1.67
C LEU A 54 -6.29 1.70 2.42
N PHE A 55 -6.27 1.91 3.74
CA PHE A 55 -7.47 1.93 4.55
C PHE A 55 -8.29 3.22 4.36
N GLU A 56 -7.64 4.38 4.29
CA GLU A 56 -8.30 5.67 4.06
C GLU A 56 -9.00 5.71 2.70
N GLU A 57 -8.33 5.30 1.62
CA GLU A 57 -8.83 5.41 0.25
C GLU A 57 -9.72 4.25 -0.19
N ALA A 58 -9.37 3.01 0.19
CA ALA A 58 -10.05 1.80 -0.28
C ALA A 58 -10.80 1.03 0.81
N GLY A 59 -10.66 1.40 2.09
CA GLY A 59 -11.32 0.71 3.21
C GLY A 59 -10.74 -0.67 3.51
N ILE A 60 -9.56 -0.99 2.97
CA ILE A 60 -8.86 -2.24 3.21
C ILE A 60 -7.79 -2.02 4.28
N LEU A 61 -7.87 -2.74 5.39
CA LEU A 61 -6.88 -2.71 6.47
C LEU A 61 -6.11 -4.02 6.55
N LEU A 62 -4.80 -3.95 6.30
CA LEU A 62 -3.86 -5.06 6.42
C LEU A 62 -3.43 -5.23 7.89
N ALA A 63 -4.28 -5.89 8.67
CA ALA A 63 -4.04 -6.10 10.09
C ALA A 63 -4.50 -7.49 10.55
N THR A 64 -4.11 -7.85 11.77
CA THR A 64 -4.60 -9.04 12.47
C THR A 64 -4.97 -8.71 13.92
N ARG A 65 -6.01 -9.35 14.47
CA ARG A 65 -6.39 -9.35 15.89
C ARG A 65 -5.64 -10.41 16.70
N ASN A 66 -5.29 -11.54 16.09
CA ASN A 66 -4.49 -12.60 16.73
C ASN A 66 -3.44 -13.19 15.76
N PRO A 67 -2.43 -13.92 16.24
CA PRO A 67 -1.37 -14.46 15.38
C PRO A 67 -1.84 -15.57 14.41
N GLU A 68 -2.99 -16.20 14.65
CA GLU A 68 -3.46 -17.36 13.89
C GLU A 68 -4.25 -16.97 12.63
N GLU A 69 -4.77 -15.73 12.56
CA GLU A 69 -5.53 -15.26 11.40
C GLU A 69 -4.64 -14.76 10.25
N THR A 70 -5.12 -14.94 9.02
CA THR A 70 -4.48 -14.43 7.80
C THR A 70 -4.71 -12.93 7.59
N PHE A 71 -5.87 -12.41 7.93
CA PHE A 71 -6.14 -10.99 8.09
C PHE A 71 -7.41 -10.86 8.93
N PHE A 72 -7.55 -9.71 9.58
CA PHE A 72 -8.77 -9.33 10.26
C PHE A 72 -9.92 -9.24 9.25
N ASP A 73 -11.03 -9.90 9.56
CA ASP A 73 -12.31 -9.75 8.87
C ASP A 73 -13.26 -8.98 9.79
N PRO A 74 -13.75 -7.79 9.40
CA PRO A 74 -14.66 -7.02 10.23
C PRO A 74 -15.99 -7.75 10.47
N GLY A 75 -16.47 -8.59 9.56
CA GLY A 75 -17.71 -9.36 9.72
C GLY A 75 -18.87 -8.52 10.25
N LYS A 76 -19.33 -8.82 11.48
CA LYS A 76 -20.43 -8.08 12.14
C LYS A 76 -20.05 -6.67 12.62
N GLU A 77 -18.76 -6.37 12.68
CA GLU A 77 -18.19 -5.08 13.09
C GLU A 77 -18.03 -4.11 11.90
N ASP A 78 -18.46 -4.47 10.68
CA ASP A 78 -18.28 -3.65 9.45
C ASP A 78 -18.80 -2.21 9.60
N THR A 79 -19.97 -2.01 10.21
CA THR A 79 -20.49 -0.65 10.46
C THR A 79 -19.52 0.17 11.32
N LEU A 80 -19.03 -0.42 12.41
CA LEU A 80 -18.07 0.24 13.31
C LEU A 80 -16.75 0.50 12.58
N PHE A 81 -16.27 -0.47 11.79
CA PHE A 81 -15.05 -0.35 10.98
C PHE A 81 -15.11 0.83 10.00
N ARG A 82 -16.26 1.04 9.33
CA ARG A 82 -16.50 2.20 8.47
C ARG A 82 -16.57 3.51 9.24
N GLU A 83 -17.14 3.52 10.44
CA GLU A 83 -17.13 4.72 11.31
C GLU A 83 -15.70 5.11 11.74
N TYR A 84 -14.86 4.13 12.07
CA TYR A 84 -13.44 4.36 12.36
C TYR A 84 -12.71 4.95 11.17
N ARG A 85 -12.93 4.41 9.97
CA ARG A 85 -12.41 4.98 8.71
C ARG A 85 -12.83 6.43 8.51
N ALA A 86 -14.11 6.74 8.73
CA ALA A 86 -14.63 8.10 8.57
C ALA A 86 -14.04 9.09 9.58
N LYS A 87 -13.78 8.64 10.82
CA LYS A 87 -13.10 9.47 11.84
C LYS A 87 -11.64 9.73 11.49
N LEU A 88 -10.93 8.70 11.03
CA LEU A 88 -9.53 8.81 10.60
C LEU A 88 -9.41 9.84 9.46
N ARG A 89 -10.15 9.65 8.36
CA ARG A 89 -10.17 10.59 7.21
C ARG A 89 -10.59 12.01 7.60
N GLY A 90 -11.42 12.13 8.63
CA GLY A 90 -11.87 13.43 9.14
C GLY A 90 -10.88 14.12 10.07
N GLY A 91 -9.69 13.55 10.32
CA GLY A 91 -8.70 14.05 11.28
C GLY A 91 -9.20 14.02 12.73
N LYS A 92 -10.20 13.18 13.04
CA LYS A 92 -10.82 13.07 14.37
C LYS A 92 -10.26 11.92 15.21
N LEU A 93 -9.38 11.11 14.62
CA LEU A 93 -8.79 9.93 15.23
C LEU A 93 -7.44 9.66 14.60
N ASP A 94 -6.42 9.45 15.41
CA ASP A 94 -5.09 9.05 14.93
C ASP A 94 -5.09 7.58 14.51
N PHE A 95 -4.29 7.22 13.49
CA PHE A 95 -4.26 5.86 12.96
C PHE A 95 -3.81 4.82 14.01
N GLN A 96 -2.86 5.18 14.88
CA GLN A 96 -2.46 4.31 15.99
C GLN A 96 -3.60 4.06 16.98
N ASP A 97 -4.40 5.08 17.27
CA ASP A 97 -5.53 4.98 18.20
C ASP A 97 -6.61 4.07 17.61
N LEU A 98 -6.90 4.22 16.32
CA LEU A 98 -7.79 3.30 15.59
C LEU A 98 -7.33 1.85 15.72
N VAL A 99 -6.06 1.57 15.43
CA VAL A 99 -5.51 0.21 15.49
C VAL A 99 -5.59 -0.33 16.93
N ARG A 100 -5.33 0.51 17.93
CA ARG A 100 -5.39 0.13 19.34
C ARG A 100 -6.82 -0.13 19.80
N ASP A 101 -7.77 0.74 19.46
CA ASP A 101 -9.17 0.65 19.87
C ASP A 101 -9.87 -0.58 19.27
N LEU A 102 -9.50 -0.96 18.04
CA LEU A 102 -9.98 -2.18 17.40
C LEU A 102 -9.27 -3.46 17.88
N GLY A 103 -8.25 -3.32 18.74
CA GLY A 103 -7.44 -4.44 19.25
C GLY A 103 -6.66 -5.14 18.13
N LEU A 104 -6.17 -4.40 17.15
CA LEU A 104 -5.50 -4.92 15.96
C LEU A 104 -3.99 -4.67 16.01
N ARG A 105 -3.27 -5.38 15.14
CA ARG A 105 -1.86 -5.16 14.83
C ARG A 105 -1.67 -5.17 13.32
N LEU A 106 -0.98 -4.19 12.75
CA LEU A 106 -0.71 -4.14 11.31
C LEU A 106 0.15 -5.33 10.88
N ALA A 107 -0.17 -5.94 9.75
CA ALA A 107 0.49 -7.13 9.23
C ALA A 107 1.64 -6.77 8.27
N LEU A 108 2.60 -5.96 8.73
CA LEU A 108 3.71 -5.49 7.89
C LEU A 108 4.65 -6.62 7.44
N ASP A 109 4.67 -7.74 8.17
CA ASP A 109 5.33 -9.00 7.80
C ASP A 109 4.76 -9.64 6.51
N ARG A 110 3.57 -9.20 6.08
CA ARG A 110 2.86 -9.74 4.91
C ARG A 110 2.90 -8.81 3.70
N LEU A 111 3.45 -7.61 3.86
CA LEU A 111 3.78 -6.72 2.77
C LEU A 111 5.12 -7.14 2.16
N VAL A 112 5.27 -6.93 0.86
CA VAL A 112 6.50 -7.13 0.12
C VAL A 112 6.87 -5.81 -0.55
N PHE A 113 8.10 -5.34 -0.36
CA PHE A 113 8.61 -4.20 -1.11
C PHE A 113 8.74 -4.59 -2.58
N PHE A 114 7.99 -3.91 -3.46
CA PHE A 114 7.74 -4.36 -4.82
C PHE A 114 8.41 -3.47 -5.89
N ALA A 115 8.35 -2.15 -5.73
CA ALA A 115 8.94 -1.22 -6.68
C ALA A 115 9.34 0.10 -6.03
N HIS A 116 10.33 0.79 -6.61
CA HIS A 116 10.80 2.08 -6.15
C HIS A 116 10.92 3.05 -7.33
N TRP A 117 10.10 4.10 -7.33
CA TRP A 117 10.04 5.07 -8.42
C TRP A 117 10.28 6.48 -7.91
N ILE A 118 11.23 7.16 -8.53
CA ILE A 118 11.48 8.58 -8.30
C ILE A 118 11.00 9.36 -9.52
N THR A 119 10.16 10.36 -9.26
CA THR A 119 9.68 11.26 -10.31
C THR A 119 10.86 12.02 -10.93
N PRO A 120 10.94 12.13 -12.27
CA PRO A 120 12.02 12.81 -12.98
C PRO A 120 12.28 14.23 -12.48
N GLU A 121 13.53 14.69 -12.57
CA GLU A 121 13.94 16.03 -12.12
C GLU A 121 13.27 17.17 -12.89
N ILE A 122 12.87 16.91 -14.14
CA ILE A 122 12.17 17.89 -14.98
C ILE A 122 10.72 18.16 -14.53
N SER A 123 10.17 17.32 -13.65
CA SER A 123 8.79 17.46 -13.17
C SER A 123 8.70 18.55 -12.10
N PRO A 124 7.70 19.46 -12.16
CA PRO A 124 7.53 20.52 -11.16
C PRO A 124 7.18 19.99 -9.77
N ILE A 125 6.54 18.82 -9.70
CA ILE A 125 6.22 18.11 -8.47
C ILE A 125 6.90 16.74 -8.56
N ARG A 126 7.55 16.33 -7.47
CA ARG A 126 8.35 15.11 -7.44
C ARG A 126 7.99 14.26 -6.24
N TYR A 127 7.83 12.97 -6.49
CA TYR A 127 7.63 11.95 -5.47
C TYR A 127 8.75 10.92 -5.53
N ASP A 128 9.06 10.36 -4.37
CA ASP A 128 9.97 9.24 -4.18
C ASP A 128 9.16 8.07 -3.58
N THR A 129 8.55 7.29 -4.44
CA THR A 129 7.44 6.38 -4.11
C THR A 129 7.93 4.94 -3.95
N ARG A 130 7.58 4.33 -2.82
CA ARG A 130 7.78 2.89 -2.57
C ARG A 130 6.43 2.19 -2.75
N PHE A 131 6.40 1.15 -3.58
CA PHE A 131 5.23 0.32 -3.79
C PHE A 131 5.34 -0.97 -3.00
N PHE A 132 4.22 -1.38 -2.42
CA PHE A 132 4.12 -2.62 -1.64
C PHE A 132 3.09 -3.55 -2.27
N LEU A 133 3.37 -4.85 -2.21
CA LEU A 133 2.47 -5.91 -2.65
C LEU A 133 1.98 -6.71 -1.43
N ALA A 134 0.68 -7.00 -1.38
CA ALA A 134 0.08 -7.82 -0.34
C ALA A 134 -1.12 -8.61 -0.92
N PRO A 135 -1.45 -9.78 -0.34
CA PRO A 135 -2.71 -10.45 -0.63
C PRO A 135 -3.90 -9.62 -0.09
N ALA A 136 -5.01 -9.59 -0.83
CA ALA A 136 -6.23 -8.95 -0.36
C ALA A 136 -6.83 -9.70 0.84
N PRO A 137 -7.21 -9.01 1.94
CA PRO A 137 -7.96 -9.61 3.03
C PRO A 137 -9.29 -10.17 2.56
N ALA A 138 -9.61 -11.41 2.97
CA ALA A 138 -10.95 -11.94 2.77
C ALA A 138 -11.96 -11.20 3.68
N GLY A 139 -13.16 -10.95 3.16
CA GLY A 139 -14.23 -10.29 3.92
C GLY A 139 -14.15 -8.76 3.96
N GLN A 140 -13.13 -8.16 3.35
CA GLN A 140 -13.04 -6.71 3.17
C GLN A 140 -13.30 -6.34 1.70
N GLU A 141 -14.45 -5.76 1.43
CA GLU A 141 -14.79 -5.25 0.09
C GLU A 141 -14.29 -3.82 -0.07
N PRO A 142 -13.59 -3.49 -1.18
CA PRO A 142 -13.08 -2.14 -1.38
C PRO A 142 -14.24 -1.15 -1.55
N ASP A 143 -14.19 -0.07 -0.80
CA ASP A 143 -15.14 1.04 -0.92
C ASP A 143 -14.36 2.33 -1.13
N HIS A 144 -14.67 3.04 -2.21
CA HIS A 144 -14.01 4.29 -2.51
C HIS A 144 -14.46 5.38 -1.55
N ASP A 145 -13.56 6.34 -1.34
CA ASP A 145 -13.70 7.38 -0.34
C ASP A 145 -14.79 8.43 -0.68
N ARG A 146 -15.35 8.38 -1.90
CA ARG A 146 -16.38 9.26 -2.50
C ARG A 146 -16.06 10.76 -2.50
N ALA A 147 -14.85 11.14 -2.11
CA ALA A 147 -14.40 12.53 -2.06
C ALA A 147 -13.33 12.77 -3.13
N GLU A 148 -12.27 11.97 -3.14
CA GLU A 148 -11.15 12.09 -4.08
C GLU A 148 -11.21 11.00 -5.16
N THR A 149 -11.71 9.82 -4.80
CA THR A 149 -11.82 8.68 -5.71
C THR A 149 -13.27 8.41 -6.12
N THR A 150 -13.51 8.34 -7.44
CA THR A 150 -14.84 8.15 -8.03
C THR A 150 -15.27 6.69 -8.15
N SER A 151 -14.33 5.74 -8.15
CA SER A 151 -14.60 4.30 -8.18
C SER A 151 -13.41 3.49 -7.67
N CYS A 152 -13.70 2.33 -7.07
CA CYS A 152 -12.73 1.27 -6.79
C CYS A 152 -13.15 0.01 -7.55
N LEU A 153 -12.18 -0.76 -8.04
CA LEU A 153 -12.44 -2.02 -8.73
C LEU A 153 -11.32 -3.02 -8.52
N TRP A 154 -11.71 -4.29 -8.39
CA TRP A 154 -10.82 -5.42 -8.63
C TRP A 154 -10.82 -5.74 -10.11
N VAL A 155 -9.64 -5.74 -10.72
CA VAL A 155 -9.46 -5.95 -12.17
C VAL A 155 -8.12 -6.63 -12.42
N ARG A 156 -8.06 -7.50 -13.44
CA ARG A 156 -6.80 -8.15 -13.80
C ARG A 156 -5.83 -7.13 -14.40
N PRO A 157 -4.52 -7.16 -14.06
CA PRO A 157 -3.55 -6.21 -14.61
C PRO A 157 -3.56 -6.15 -16.14
N GLY A 158 -3.60 -7.29 -16.83
CA GLY A 158 -3.68 -7.36 -18.30
C GLY A 158 -4.93 -6.69 -18.89
N GLU A 159 -6.08 -6.77 -18.21
CA GLU A 159 -7.32 -6.11 -18.64
C GLU A 159 -7.19 -4.58 -18.52
N VAL A 160 -6.58 -4.08 -17.42
CA VAL A 160 -6.31 -2.65 -17.24
C VAL A 160 -5.38 -2.11 -18.32
N LEU A 161 -4.32 -2.85 -18.63
CA LEU A 161 -3.34 -2.47 -19.66
C LEU A 161 -3.99 -2.39 -21.04
N GLN A 162 -4.86 -3.35 -21.37
CA GLN A 162 -5.63 -3.31 -22.62
C GLN A 162 -6.53 -2.07 -22.67
N LEU A 163 -7.28 -1.78 -21.61
CA LEU A 163 -8.14 -0.60 -21.56
C LEU A 163 -7.34 0.72 -21.62
N CYS A 164 -6.14 0.75 -21.05
CA CYS A 164 -5.21 1.87 -21.17
C CYS A 164 -4.75 2.07 -22.62
N ALA A 165 -4.37 1.00 -23.32
CA ALA A 165 -3.98 1.04 -24.73
C ALA A 165 -5.14 1.51 -25.64
N GLU A 166 -6.39 1.23 -25.26
CA GLU A 166 -7.60 1.73 -25.92
C GLU A 166 -7.98 3.17 -25.52
N GLY A 167 -7.21 3.83 -24.64
CA GLY A 167 -7.47 5.19 -24.18
C GLY A 167 -8.61 5.33 -23.16
N LYS A 168 -9.13 4.22 -22.65
CA LYS A 168 -10.30 4.19 -21.74
C LYS A 168 -9.90 4.21 -20.25
N PHE A 169 -8.66 3.89 -19.95
CA PHE A 169 -8.16 3.78 -18.57
C PHE A 169 -6.82 4.50 -18.42
N PRO A 170 -6.81 5.85 -18.28
CA PRO A 170 -5.57 6.60 -18.23
C PRO A 170 -4.76 6.27 -16.97
N LEU A 171 -3.51 5.83 -17.17
CA LEU A 171 -2.55 5.43 -16.13
C LEU A 171 -1.33 6.35 -16.11
N LEU A 172 -0.76 6.53 -14.93
CA LEU A 172 0.58 7.09 -14.78
C LEU A 172 1.65 6.05 -15.11
N PRO A 173 2.86 6.45 -15.57
CA PRO A 173 3.92 5.51 -15.93
C PRO A 173 4.29 4.51 -14.82
N PRO A 174 4.44 4.91 -13.53
CA PRO A 174 4.73 3.94 -12.47
C PRO A 174 3.60 2.91 -12.28
N THR A 175 2.34 3.34 -12.34
CA THR A 175 1.17 2.43 -12.26
C THR A 175 1.17 1.44 -13.41
N MET A 176 1.40 1.92 -14.64
CA MET A 176 1.46 1.08 -15.84
C MET A 176 2.60 0.06 -15.76
N ALA A 177 3.80 0.48 -15.33
CA ALA A 177 4.94 -0.43 -15.18
C ALA A 177 4.70 -1.51 -14.13
N ASN A 178 4.11 -1.16 -12.98
CA ASN A 178 3.73 -2.13 -11.95
C ASN A 178 2.65 -3.10 -12.46
N LEU A 179 1.67 -2.63 -13.24
CA LEU A 179 0.67 -3.50 -13.86
C LEU A 179 1.29 -4.45 -14.90
N HIS A 180 2.29 -4.00 -15.67
CA HIS A 180 3.05 -4.88 -16.56
C HIS A 180 3.78 -5.97 -15.77
N ALA A 181 4.51 -5.60 -14.71
CA ALA A 181 5.20 -6.56 -13.86
C ALA A 181 4.23 -7.57 -13.23
N LEU A 182 3.08 -7.12 -12.73
CA LEU A 182 2.06 -8.00 -12.15
C LEU A 182 1.39 -8.91 -13.18
N SER A 183 1.30 -8.49 -14.44
CA SER A 183 0.74 -9.29 -15.54
C SER A 183 1.57 -10.54 -15.87
N GLU A 184 2.85 -10.56 -15.48
CA GLU A 184 3.75 -11.70 -15.73
C GLU A 184 3.53 -12.85 -14.75
N PHE A 185 2.89 -12.60 -13.60
CA PHE A 185 2.60 -13.63 -12.61
C PHE A 185 1.25 -14.32 -12.87
N ARG A 186 1.20 -15.63 -12.65
CA ARG A 186 0.00 -16.45 -12.78
C ARG A 186 -1.03 -16.17 -11.70
N ASP A 187 -0.56 -16.01 -10.47
CA ASP A 187 -1.40 -15.85 -9.29
C ASP A 187 -0.68 -15.08 -8.18
N VAL A 188 -1.45 -14.75 -7.13
CA VAL A 188 -0.97 -13.96 -5.98
C VAL A 188 0.18 -14.66 -5.25
N ARG A 189 0.17 -16.00 -5.16
CA ARG A 189 1.21 -16.74 -4.46
C ARG A 189 2.54 -16.62 -5.21
N GLU A 190 2.52 -16.83 -6.52
CA GLU A 190 3.70 -16.68 -7.37
C GLU A 190 4.25 -15.26 -7.29
N ALA A 191 3.39 -14.25 -7.40
CA ALA A 191 3.77 -12.84 -7.30
C ALA A 191 4.47 -12.53 -5.96
N LEU A 192 3.92 -12.99 -4.83
CA LEU A 192 4.50 -12.75 -3.50
C LEU A 192 5.82 -13.50 -3.30
N VAL A 193 5.91 -14.76 -3.73
CA VAL A 193 7.14 -15.57 -3.57
C VAL A 193 8.27 -14.98 -4.40
N ILE A 194 8.03 -14.69 -5.68
CA ILE A 194 9.07 -14.15 -6.57
C ILE A 194 9.49 -12.74 -6.13
N SER A 195 8.54 -11.86 -5.77
CA SER A 195 8.85 -10.48 -5.39
C SER A 195 9.62 -10.37 -4.07
N ARG A 196 9.47 -11.33 -3.14
CA ARG A 196 10.25 -11.37 -1.90
C ARG A 196 11.74 -11.57 -2.14
N GLU A 197 12.09 -12.36 -3.14
CA GLU A 197 13.47 -12.70 -3.48
C GLU A 197 14.08 -11.76 -4.54
N SER A 198 13.26 -10.90 -5.14
CA SER A 198 13.69 -10.01 -6.24
C SER A 198 14.40 -8.76 -5.71
N GLU A 199 15.42 -8.29 -6.43
CA GLU A 199 15.96 -6.94 -6.20
C GLU A 199 14.95 -5.87 -6.60
N VAL A 200 14.94 -4.76 -5.88
CA VAL A 200 14.05 -3.62 -6.14
C VAL A 200 14.90 -2.40 -6.48
N PRO A 201 15.36 -2.25 -7.73
CA PRO A 201 16.19 -1.11 -8.11
C PRO A 201 15.38 0.19 -8.06
N THR A 202 16.04 1.28 -7.68
CA THR A 202 15.47 2.63 -7.78
C THR A 202 15.34 3.04 -9.25
N ILE A 203 14.12 3.31 -9.69
CA ILE A 203 13.83 3.76 -11.05
C ILE A 203 13.69 5.29 -11.06
N LEU A 204 14.69 5.97 -11.63
CA LEU A 204 14.66 7.41 -11.91
C LEU A 204 14.67 7.61 -13.43
N PRO A 205 13.51 7.86 -14.08
CA PRO A 205 13.49 8.08 -15.52
C PRO A 205 14.25 9.36 -15.87
N ARG A 206 15.14 9.27 -16.86
CA ARG A 206 15.90 10.41 -17.40
C ARG A 206 15.36 10.72 -18.80
N PHE A 207 15.15 11.99 -19.06
CA PHE A 207 14.80 12.50 -20.38
C PHE A 207 15.96 13.35 -20.85
N ASP A 208 16.52 13.01 -22.01
CA ASP A 208 17.47 13.89 -22.68
C ASP A 208 16.69 15.11 -23.20
N ILE A 209 17.16 16.31 -22.85
CA ILE A 209 16.62 17.61 -23.28
C ILE A 209 17.43 18.10 -24.49
#